data_AF-A0A1B0D959-F1
#
_entry.id   AF-A0A1B0D959-F1
#
_cell.length_a   1.000
_cell.length_b   1.000
_cell.length_c   1.000
_cell.angle_alpha   90.00
_cell.angle_beta   90.00
_cell.angle_gamma   90.00
#
_symmetry.space_group_name_H-M   'P 1'
#
loop_
_entity.id
_entity.type
_entity.pdbx_description
1 polymer ?
#
loop_
_entity_poly.entity_id
_entity_poly.type
_entity_poly.pdbx_seq_one_letter_code
_entity_poly.pdbx_strand_id
1 'polypeptide(L)'
;MKCIKLSIDFYCFFLSCCRNQAEMSHTCRGTISLHGALIHTVDSCTFVISNGGTQTFHIKAANEVERQSWVTALELAKAKAIRTMESEEEEEDNNALAIPSEELNVVIRDLTARLENLKTCYDLISKHGSALQRALADLENGDDLANKTKVVNERATLFRISANAMKNACSEYLQTAQSQGHKWSKMLQHERDQRQHLEEMVEQLARQHSHLEQAAHRHRPSK
;
A
#
# COMPACT_ATOMS: atom_id res chain seq x y z
N MET A 1 29.56 -20.28 -14.60
CA MET A 1 29.91 -19.00 -13.94
C MET A 1 29.67 -19.19 -12.44
N LYS A 2 30.66 -18.99 -11.56
CA LYS A 2 30.47 -19.14 -10.11
C LYS A 2 29.72 -17.90 -9.59
N CYS A 3 28.45 -18.03 -9.20
CA CYS A 3 27.76 -16.99 -8.43
C CYS A 3 28.41 -16.87 -7.06
N ILE A 4 28.85 -15.67 -6.69
CA ILE A 4 29.62 -15.46 -5.45
C ILE A 4 28.69 -15.03 -4.30
N LYS A 5 27.58 -14.34 -4.60
CA LYS A 5 26.54 -13.95 -3.62
C LYS A 5 25.17 -13.85 -4.29
N LEU A 6 24.13 -14.23 -3.55
CA LEU A 6 22.72 -14.17 -3.93
C LEU A 6 21.99 -13.13 -3.08
N SER A 7 21.03 -12.42 -3.68
CA SER A 7 20.13 -11.51 -2.96
C SER A 7 18.70 -11.78 -3.39
N ILE A 8 17.82 -11.96 -2.40
CA ILE A 8 16.38 -12.06 -2.59
C ILE A 8 15.82 -10.66 -2.39
N ASP A 9 15.29 -10.08 -3.46
CA ASP A 9 14.51 -8.86 -3.33
C ASP A 9 13.09 -9.23 -2.90
N PHE A 10 12.76 -8.98 -1.64
CA PHE A 10 11.43 -9.30 -1.09
C PHE A 10 10.32 -8.35 -1.56
N TYR A 11 10.68 -7.24 -2.23
CA TYR A 11 9.71 -6.31 -2.81
C TYR A 11 9.30 -6.70 -4.23
N CYS A 12 10.24 -7.25 -5.02
CA CYS A 12 9.98 -7.63 -6.41
C CYS A 12 10.06 -9.16 -6.67
N PHE A 13 10.28 -9.97 -5.63
CA PHE A 13 10.38 -11.44 -5.66
C PHE A 13 11.38 -12.00 -6.69
N PHE A 14 12.51 -11.31 -6.83
CA PHE A 14 13.57 -11.66 -7.75
C PHE A 14 14.80 -12.19 -7.01
N LEU A 15 15.46 -13.19 -7.60
CA LEU A 15 16.79 -13.60 -7.19
C LEU A 15 17.84 -13.02 -8.15
N SER A 16 18.76 -12.23 -7.61
CA SER A 16 19.85 -11.60 -8.39
C SER A 16 21.21 -12.22 -8.06
N CYS A 17 22.01 -12.51 -9.10
CA CYS A 17 23.39 -13.02 -8.95
C CYS A 17 24.42 -11.92 -9.21
N CYS A 18 25.26 -11.65 -8.20
CA CYS A 18 26.30 -10.61 -8.23
C CYS A 18 27.70 -11.18 -7.92
N ARG A 19 28.75 -10.49 -8.40
CA ARG A 19 30.15 -10.91 -8.21
C ARG A 19 30.71 -10.49 -6.85
N ASN A 20 30.28 -9.35 -6.30
CA ASN A 20 30.63 -8.87 -4.96
C ASN A 20 29.50 -7.96 -4.40
N GLN A 21 29.62 -7.56 -3.12
CA GLN A 21 28.59 -6.78 -2.42
C GLN A 21 28.50 -5.31 -2.87
N ALA A 22 29.56 -4.75 -3.47
CA ALA A 22 29.59 -3.37 -3.96
C ALA A 22 28.85 -3.20 -5.29
N GLU A 23 28.68 -4.27 -6.06
CA GLU A 23 27.97 -4.27 -7.36
C GLU A 23 26.45 -4.48 -7.24
N MET A 24 25.93 -4.72 -6.02
CA MET A 24 24.52 -5.07 -5.78
C MET A 24 23.53 -3.98 -6.25
N SER A 25 23.95 -2.72 -6.30
CA SER A 25 23.10 -1.59 -6.68
C SER A 25 23.21 -1.16 -8.15
N HIS A 26 24.17 -1.69 -8.93
CA HIS A 26 24.46 -1.13 -10.27
C HIS A 26 24.63 -2.16 -11.42
N THR A 27 24.99 -3.42 -11.18
CA THR A 27 25.11 -4.43 -12.26
C THR A 27 24.90 -5.86 -11.76
N CYS A 28 23.65 -6.37 -11.76
CA CYS A 28 23.40 -7.81 -11.60
C CYS A 28 23.69 -8.55 -12.92
N ARG A 29 24.27 -9.75 -12.84
CA ARG A 29 24.62 -10.55 -14.04
C ARG A 29 23.44 -11.32 -14.64
N GLY A 30 22.33 -11.31 -13.94
CA GLY A 30 21.12 -12.04 -14.29
C GLY A 30 20.20 -12.09 -13.08
N THR A 31 18.92 -12.09 -13.38
CA THR A 31 17.84 -12.10 -12.39
C THR A 31 16.80 -13.11 -12.83
N ILE A 32 16.30 -13.93 -11.89
CA ILE A 32 15.23 -14.90 -12.14
C ILE A 32 14.04 -14.58 -11.25
N SER A 33 12.84 -14.53 -11.83
CA SER A 33 11.59 -14.44 -11.08
C SER A 33 11.38 -15.71 -10.28
N LEU A 34 11.01 -15.56 -9.00
CA LEU A 34 10.65 -16.71 -8.16
C LEU A 34 9.22 -17.19 -8.41
N HIS A 35 8.38 -16.37 -9.07
CA HIS A 35 7.05 -16.80 -9.51
C HIS A 35 7.18 -17.88 -10.58
N GLY A 36 6.56 -19.04 -10.36
CA GLY A 36 6.67 -20.20 -11.25
C GLY A 36 8.04 -20.90 -11.24
N ALA A 37 9.00 -20.46 -10.42
CA ALA A 37 10.34 -21.05 -10.39
C ALA A 37 10.33 -22.45 -9.77
N LEU A 38 11.06 -23.39 -10.38
CA LEU A 38 11.32 -24.73 -9.87
C LEU A 38 12.69 -24.78 -9.20
N ILE A 39 12.71 -25.16 -7.93
CA ILE A 39 13.93 -25.33 -7.13
C ILE A 39 14.17 -26.83 -6.95
N HIS A 40 15.33 -27.31 -7.38
CA HIS A 40 15.71 -28.72 -7.29
C HIS A 40 17.06 -28.88 -6.60
N THR A 41 17.10 -29.66 -5.52
CA THR A 41 18.35 -30.03 -4.85
C THR A 41 19.06 -31.12 -5.62
N VAL A 42 20.32 -30.90 -5.99
CA VAL A 42 21.11 -31.82 -6.82
C VAL A 42 22.03 -32.70 -5.97
N ASP A 43 22.74 -32.10 -5.00
CA ASP A 43 23.62 -32.80 -4.08
C ASP A 43 23.67 -32.10 -2.71
N SER A 44 24.54 -32.55 -1.81
CA SER A 44 24.62 -32.04 -0.44
C SER A 44 24.83 -30.51 -0.38
N CYS A 45 25.54 -29.92 -1.34
CA CYS A 45 25.87 -28.49 -1.35
C CYS A 45 25.38 -27.74 -2.59
N THR A 46 24.65 -28.39 -3.50
CA THR A 46 24.27 -27.82 -4.80
C THR A 46 22.78 -27.92 -5.04
N PHE A 47 22.19 -26.84 -5.56
CA PHE A 47 20.80 -26.79 -5.97
C PHE A 47 20.65 -25.95 -7.25
N VAL A 48 19.53 -26.12 -7.93
CA VAL A 48 19.23 -25.49 -9.22
C VAL A 48 17.90 -24.77 -9.12
N ILE A 49 17.82 -23.58 -9.70
CA ILE A 49 16.59 -22.82 -9.86
C ILE A 49 16.34 -22.61 -11.34
N SER A 50 15.13 -22.90 -11.81
CA SER A 50 14.74 -22.72 -13.21
C SER A 50 13.36 -22.10 -13.33
N ASN A 51 13.11 -21.32 -14.38
CA ASN A 51 11.79 -20.77 -14.69
C ASN A 51 11.40 -21.12 -16.13
N GLY A 52 10.52 -22.11 -16.29
CA GLY A 52 9.92 -22.48 -17.59
C GLY A 52 10.90 -22.86 -18.72
N GLY A 53 12.17 -23.16 -18.40
CA GLY A 53 13.20 -23.54 -19.38
C GLY A 53 13.98 -22.38 -20.03
N THR A 54 13.65 -21.12 -19.77
CA THR A 54 14.35 -19.95 -20.38
C THR A 54 15.54 -19.48 -19.56
N GLN A 55 15.53 -19.69 -18.24
CA GLN A 55 16.60 -19.30 -17.33
C GLN A 55 16.84 -20.38 -16.28
N THR A 56 18.08 -20.84 -16.14
CA THR A 56 18.48 -21.87 -15.17
C THR A 56 19.77 -21.45 -14.46
N PHE A 57 19.74 -21.42 -13.13
CA PHE A 57 20.87 -21.08 -12.28
C PHE A 57 21.29 -22.28 -11.44
N HIS A 58 22.56 -22.69 -11.57
CA HIS A 58 23.19 -23.69 -10.71
C HIS A 58 23.92 -22.99 -9.57
N ILE A 59 23.51 -23.27 -8.34
CA ILE A 59 24.02 -22.61 -7.14
C ILE A 59 24.70 -23.67 -6.27
N LYS A 60 25.95 -23.38 -5.87
CA LYS A 60 26.71 -24.18 -4.93
C LYS A 60 26.96 -23.39 -3.65
N ALA A 61 26.43 -23.89 -2.54
CA ALA A 61 26.68 -23.36 -1.21
C ALA A 61 28.01 -23.90 -0.64
N ALA A 62 28.49 -23.32 0.47
CA ALA A 62 29.72 -23.76 1.12
C ALA A 62 29.56 -25.11 1.84
N ASN A 63 28.36 -25.43 2.32
CA ASN A 63 28.02 -26.67 2.99
C ASN A 63 26.52 -26.99 2.88
N GLU A 64 26.14 -28.16 3.38
CA GLU A 64 24.74 -28.63 3.36
C GLU A 64 23.79 -27.75 4.17
N VAL A 65 24.23 -27.25 5.32
CA VAL A 65 23.40 -26.39 6.18
C VAL A 65 23.07 -25.07 5.47
N GLU A 66 24.07 -24.44 4.84
CA GLU A 66 23.88 -23.21 4.08
C GLU A 66 23.00 -23.47 2.85
N ARG A 67 23.20 -24.58 2.14
CA ARG A 67 22.31 -24.98 1.02
C ARG A 67 20.86 -25.11 1.50
N GLN A 68 20.62 -25.77 2.64
CA GLN A 68 19.28 -25.94 3.20
C GLN A 68 18.64 -24.60 3.59
N SER A 69 19.44 -23.68 4.15
CA SER A 69 19.00 -22.32 4.48
C SER A 69 18.56 -21.56 3.22
N TRP A 70 19.35 -21.61 2.15
CA TRP A 70 19.00 -20.98 0.88
C TRP A 70 17.73 -21.55 0.27
N VAL A 71 17.60 -22.88 0.18
CA VAL A 71 16.39 -23.51 -0.36
C VAL A 71 15.16 -23.12 0.44
N THR A 72 15.24 -23.15 1.78
CA THR A 72 14.13 -22.74 2.65
C THR A 72 13.73 -21.28 2.43
N ALA A 73 14.70 -20.37 2.37
CA ALA A 73 14.44 -18.95 2.16
C ALA A 73 13.80 -18.67 0.79
N LEU A 74 14.25 -19.39 -0.25
CA LEU A 74 13.74 -19.26 -1.61
C LEU A 74 12.33 -19.85 -1.75
N GLU A 75 12.05 -21.01 -1.15
CA GLU A 75 10.71 -21.59 -1.11
C GLU A 75 9.73 -20.70 -0.34
N LEU A 76 10.18 -20.08 0.76
CA LEU A 76 9.36 -19.11 1.49
C LEU A 76 9.09 -17.85 0.65
N ALA A 77 10.10 -17.33 -0.04
CA ALA A 77 9.94 -16.18 -0.92
C ALA A 77 9.03 -16.48 -2.12
N LYS A 78 9.12 -17.69 -2.69
CA LYS A 78 8.23 -18.20 -3.74
C LYS A 78 6.78 -18.33 -3.24
N ALA A 79 6.57 -18.96 -2.09
CA ALA A 79 5.24 -19.09 -1.49
C ALA A 79 4.62 -17.72 -1.20
N LYS A 80 5.43 -16.75 -0.76
CA LYS A 80 4.99 -15.37 -0.57
C LYS A 80 4.63 -14.69 -1.90
N ALA A 81 5.44 -14.87 -2.95
CA ALA A 81 5.17 -14.33 -4.28
C ALA A 81 3.86 -14.88 -4.87
N ILE A 82 3.63 -16.19 -4.73
CA ILE A 82 2.38 -16.86 -5.16
C ILE A 82 1.19 -16.28 -4.40
N ARG A 83 1.25 -16.21 -3.07
CA ARG A 83 0.15 -15.65 -2.26
C ARG A 83 -0.14 -14.19 -2.55
N THR A 84 0.88 -13.37 -2.83
CA THR A 84 0.68 -11.97 -3.20
C THR A 84 -0.07 -11.86 -4.53
N MET A 85 0.29 -12.68 -5.53
CA MET A 85 -0.43 -12.70 -6.81
C MET A 85 -1.83 -13.33 -6.69
N GLU A 86 -2.00 -14.41 -5.94
CA GLU A 86 -3.31 -15.02 -5.67
C GLU A 86 -4.21 -14.08 -4.87
N SER A 87 -3.68 -13.28 -3.94
CA SER A 87 -4.48 -12.25 -3.24
C SER A 87 -4.84 -11.07 -4.14
N GLU A 88 -4.03 -10.78 -5.16
CA GLU A 88 -4.35 -9.78 -6.18
C GLU A 88 -5.43 -10.31 -7.15
N GLU A 89 -5.38 -11.60 -7.50
CA GLU A 89 -6.35 -12.28 -8.38
C GLU A 89 -7.68 -12.64 -7.66
N GLU A 90 -7.65 -13.09 -6.39
CA GLU A 90 -8.84 -13.31 -5.57
C GLU A 90 -9.53 -11.98 -5.19
N GLU A 91 -8.77 -10.88 -5.07
CA GLU A 91 -9.36 -9.53 -4.99
C GLU A 91 -9.86 -9.00 -6.34
N GLU A 92 -9.52 -9.59 -7.48
CA GLU A 92 -10.14 -9.27 -8.77
C GLU A 92 -11.46 -10.02 -8.97
N ASP A 93 -11.53 -11.30 -8.58
CA ASP A 93 -12.72 -12.13 -8.79
C ASP A 93 -13.81 -11.92 -7.71
N ASN A 94 -13.42 -11.69 -6.45
CA ASN A 94 -14.38 -11.47 -5.35
C ASN A 94 -14.88 -10.01 -5.26
N ASN A 95 -14.20 -9.08 -5.95
CA ASN A 95 -14.51 -7.64 -5.94
C ASN A 95 -15.25 -7.17 -7.20
N ALA A 96 -15.43 -8.05 -8.20
CA ALA A 96 -16.27 -7.78 -9.37
C ALA A 96 -17.75 -7.56 -9.02
N LEU A 97 -18.17 -7.89 -7.78
CA LEU A 97 -19.55 -7.73 -7.28
C LEU A 97 -19.66 -6.90 -5.98
N ALA A 98 -18.54 -6.50 -5.36
CA ALA A 98 -18.59 -5.67 -4.17
C ALA A 98 -18.72 -4.20 -4.58
N ILE A 99 -19.82 -3.57 -4.17
CA ILE A 99 -20.17 -2.19 -4.51
C ILE A 99 -19.02 -1.26 -4.07
N PRO A 100 -18.24 -0.66 -5.01
CA PRO A 100 -17.11 0.22 -4.69
C PRO A 100 -17.49 1.39 -3.77
N SER A 101 -18.78 1.74 -3.77
CA SER A 101 -19.36 2.77 -2.92
C SER A 101 -19.26 2.50 -1.42
N GLU A 102 -19.38 1.25 -0.94
CA GLU A 102 -19.43 1.00 0.51
C GLU A 102 -18.04 1.14 1.14
N GLU A 103 -17.01 0.63 0.47
CA GLU A 103 -15.63 0.83 0.89
C GLU A 103 -15.22 2.30 0.88
N LEU A 104 -15.68 3.06 -0.13
CA LEU A 104 -15.45 4.50 -0.22
C LEU A 104 -16.10 5.21 0.96
N ASN A 105 -17.34 4.86 1.29
CA ASN A 105 -18.07 5.41 2.42
C ASN A 105 -17.35 5.13 3.76
N VAL A 106 -16.78 3.94 3.93
CA VAL A 106 -15.99 3.60 5.13
C VAL A 106 -14.76 4.51 5.26
N VAL A 107 -14.02 4.70 4.16
CA VAL A 107 -12.82 5.54 4.15
C VAL A 107 -13.15 7.01 4.41
N ILE A 108 -14.18 7.54 3.74
CA ILE A 108 -14.66 8.90 3.95
C ILE A 108 -15.10 9.10 5.41
N ARG A 109 -15.83 8.14 5.96
CA ARG A 109 -16.31 8.19 7.35
C ARG A 109 -15.15 8.22 8.35
N ASP A 110 -14.12 7.39 8.16
CA ASP A 110 -12.96 7.36 9.07
C ASP A 110 -12.15 8.67 9.00
N LEU A 111 -11.88 9.18 7.79
CA LEU A 111 -11.21 10.47 7.62
C LEU A 111 -12.02 11.62 8.24
N THR A 112 -13.34 11.60 8.08
CA THR A 112 -14.24 12.60 8.65
C THR A 112 -14.21 12.54 10.18
N ALA A 113 -14.30 11.35 10.78
CA ALA A 113 -14.24 11.19 12.22
C ALA A 113 -12.91 11.70 12.81
N ARG A 114 -11.78 11.39 12.15
CA ARG A 114 -10.47 11.88 12.58
C ARG A 114 -10.33 13.39 12.41
N LEU A 115 -10.92 13.97 11.36
CA LEU A 115 -10.95 15.41 11.15
C LEU A 115 -11.75 16.11 12.25
N GLU A 116 -12.89 15.56 12.67
CA GLU A 116 -13.69 16.12 13.77
C GLU A 116 -12.95 16.04 15.13
N ASN A 117 -12.23 14.94 15.38
CA ASN A 117 -11.35 14.83 16.54
C ASN A 117 -10.24 15.89 16.52
N LEU A 118 -9.63 16.11 15.34
CA LEU A 118 -8.59 17.13 15.16
C LEU A 118 -9.14 18.54 15.38
N LYS A 119 -10.33 18.87 14.86
CA LYS A 119 -11.02 20.15 15.11
C LYS A 119 -11.29 20.36 16.60
N THR A 120 -11.78 19.33 17.28
CA THR A 120 -12.02 19.38 18.74
C THR A 120 -10.72 19.66 19.50
N CYS A 121 -9.62 19.01 19.12
CA CYS A 121 -8.31 19.27 19.72
C CYS A 121 -7.80 20.68 19.41
N TYR A 122 -8.03 21.18 18.18
CA TYR A 122 -7.71 22.55 17.76
C TYR A 122 -8.44 23.60 18.61
N ASP A 123 -9.74 23.44 18.81
CA ASP A 123 -10.54 24.37 19.62
C ASP A 123 -10.03 24.38 21.08
N LEU A 124 -9.69 23.21 21.62
CA LEU A 124 -9.20 23.08 22.99
C LEU A 124 -7.82 23.72 23.16
N ILE A 125 -6.87 23.46 22.25
CA ILE A 125 -5.53 24.07 22.31
C ILE A 125 -5.61 25.59 22.12
N SER A 126 -6.49 26.08 21.23
CA SER A 126 -6.71 27.52 21.01
C SER A 126 -7.27 28.20 22.26
N LYS A 127 -8.28 27.60 22.89
CA LYS A 127 -8.88 28.10 24.15
C LYS A 127 -7.87 28.12 25.29
N HIS A 128 -7.11 27.04 25.48
CA HIS A 128 -6.11 26.96 26.54
C HIS A 128 -4.91 27.88 26.26
N GLY A 129 -4.50 28.03 25.00
CA GLY A 129 -3.46 28.97 24.59
C GLY A 129 -3.86 30.41 24.90
N SER A 130 -5.08 30.81 24.54
CA SER A 130 -5.63 32.14 24.84
C SER A 130 -5.77 32.40 26.34
N ALA A 131 -6.12 31.38 27.14
CA ALA A 131 -6.19 31.49 28.59
C ALA A 131 -4.80 31.61 29.24
N LEU A 132 -3.81 30.88 28.73
CA LEU A 132 -2.43 30.97 29.18
C LEU A 132 -1.81 32.33 28.83
N GLN A 133 -2.02 32.82 27.61
CA GLN A 133 -1.56 34.15 27.19
C GLN A 133 -2.10 35.26 28.10
N ARG A 134 -3.39 35.21 28.45
CA ARG A 134 -3.97 36.16 29.42
C ARG A 134 -3.35 36.05 30.81
N ALA A 135 -3.18 34.84 31.33
CA ALA A 135 -2.55 34.63 32.63
C ALA A 135 -1.09 35.12 32.69
N LEU A 136 -0.37 35.00 31.57
CA LEU A 136 0.99 35.54 31.44
C LEU A 136 0.98 37.07 31.41
N ALA A 137 0.06 37.71 30.70
CA ALA A 137 -0.08 39.16 30.68
C ALA A 137 -0.42 39.72 32.08
N ASP A 138 -1.31 39.06 32.83
CA ASP A 138 -1.68 39.48 34.18
C ASP A 138 -0.51 39.41 35.18
N LEU A 139 0.46 38.51 34.94
CA LEU A 139 1.67 38.34 35.75
C LEU A 139 2.59 39.56 35.69
N GLU A 140 2.59 40.32 34.59
CA GLU A 140 3.46 41.49 34.39
C GLU A 140 3.09 42.67 35.32
N ASN A 141 1.89 42.68 35.90
CA ASN A 141 1.38 43.77 36.74
C ASN A 141 1.94 43.81 38.18
N GLY A 142 2.92 42.99 38.54
CA GLY A 142 3.72 43.08 39.79
C GLY A 142 3.05 42.69 41.12
N ASP A 143 1.74 42.86 41.26
CA ASP A 143 1.00 42.52 42.48
C ASP A 143 0.57 41.06 42.54
N ASP A 144 0.49 40.49 43.74
CA ASP A 144 0.01 39.12 44.02
C ASP A 144 0.72 38.02 43.20
N LEU A 145 2.04 38.15 43.07
CA LEU A 145 2.88 37.32 42.19
C LEU A 145 2.76 35.82 42.51
N ALA A 146 2.59 35.46 43.78
CA ALA A 146 2.46 34.07 44.21
C ALA A 146 1.19 33.41 43.66
N ASN A 147 0.03 34.06 43.78
CA ASN A 147 -1.23 33.54 43.23
C ASN A 147 -1.22 33.53 41.70
N LYS A 148 -0.72 34.59 41.07
CA LYS A 148 -0.62 34.65 39.60
C LYS A 148 0.30 33.57 39.03
N THR A 149 1.42 33.29 39.69
CA THR A 149 2.31 32.18 39.32
C THR A 149 1.58 30.83 39.39
N LYS A 150 0.75 30.63 40.43
CA LYS A 150 -0.08 29.42 40.54
C LYS A 150 -1.07 29.30 39.38
N VAL A 151 -1.77 30.39 39.03
CA VAL A 151 -2.70 30.42 37.89
C VAL A 151 -1.98 30.11 36.58
N VAL A 152 -0.81 30.72 36.33
CA VAL A 152 0.00 30.45 35.13
C VAL A 152 0.37 28.96 35.07
N ASN A 153 0.81 28.36 36.18
CA ASN A 153 1.14 26.93 36.22
C ASN A 153 -0.06 26.02 35.92
N GLU A 154 -1.26 26.35 36.42
CA GLU A 154 -2.49 25.63 36.10
C GLU A 154 -2.84 25.75 34.61
N ARG A 155 -2.76 26.96 34.04
CA ARG A 155 -3.03 27.19 32.61
C ARG A 155 -1.99 26.53 31.71
N ALA A 156 -0.72 26.55 32.09
CA ALA A 156 0.36 25.88 31.37
C ALA A 156 0.18 24.37 31.36
N THR A 157 -0.27 23.79 32.48
CA THR A 157 -0.58 22.36 32.57
C THR A 157 -1.72 21.98 31.63
N LEU A 158 -2.82 22.74 31.60
CA LEU A 158 -3.94 22.52 30.68
C LEU A 158 -3.52 22.66 29.21
N PHE A 159 -2.74 23.69 28.89
CA PHE A 159 -2.21 23.89 27.54
C PHE A 159 -1.33 22.72 27.11
N ARG A 160 -0.44 22.24 27.99
CA ARG A 160 0.43 21.09 27.71
C ARG A 160 -0.37 19.81 27.42
N ILE A 161 -1.42 19.55 28.19
CA ILE A 161 -2.30 18.38 27.97
C ILE A 161 -2.96 18.50 26.58
N SER A 162 -3.52 19.66 26.25
CA SER A 162 -4.17 19.89 24.94
C SER A 162 -3.20 19.88 23.77
N ALA A 163 -1.98 20.39 23.94
CA ALA A 163 -0.93 20.34 22.92
C ALA A 163 -0.50 18.89 22.62
N ASN A 164 -0.40 18.04 23.64
CA ASN A 164 -0.14 16.62 23.45
C ASN A 164 -1.31 15.91 22.75
N ALA A 165 -2.55 16.20 23.13
CA ALA A 165 -3.73 15.66 22.46
C ALA A 165 -3.76 16.08 20.98
N MET A 166 -3.49 17.36 20.69
CA MET A 166 -3.40 17.90 19.33
C MET A 166 -2.30 17.22 18.51
N LYS A 167 -1.10 17.03 19.08
CA LYS A 167 0.00 16.33 18.42
C LYS A 167 -0.42 14.91 18.00
N ASN A 168 -1.08 14.18 18.90
CA ASN A 168 -1.55 12.83 18.65
C ASN A 168 -2.64 12.81 17.56
N ALA A 169 -3.64 13.70 17.66
CA ALA A 169 -4.70 13.82 16.66
C ALA A 169 -4.15 14.16 15.25
N CYS A 170 -3.17 15.06 15.17
CA CYS A 170 -2.46 15.36 13.91
C CYS A 170 -1.77 14.12 13.34
N SER A 171 -1.05 13.37 14.19
CA SER A 171 -0.34 12.15 13.78
C SER A 171 -1.30 11.08 13.27
N GLU A 172 -2.40 10.86 13.98
CA GLU A 172 -3.42 9.88 13.60
C GLU A 172 -4.12 10.27 12.30
N TYR A 173 -4.48 11.54 12.14
CA TYR A 173 -5.07 12.02 10.89
C TYR A 173 -4.10 11.89 9.71
N LEU A 174 -2.84 12.27 9.89
CA LEU A 174 -1.80 12.15 8.87
C LEU A 174 -1.59 10.69 8.44
N GLN A 175 -1.46 9.79 9.42
CA GLN A 175 -1.26 8.36 9.15
C GLN A 175 -2.43 7.78 8.35
N THR A 176 -3.67 8.10 8.73
CA THR A 176 -4.84 7.67 7.98
C THR A 176 -4.88 8.29 6.59
N ALA A 177 -4.68 9.60 6.46
CA ALA A 177 -4.68 10.25 5.14
C ALA A 177 -3.64 9.63 4.19
N GLN A 178 -2.45 9.30 4.70
CA GLN A 178 -1.39 8.67 3.92
C GLN A 178 -1.73 7.23 3.51
N SER A 179 -2.33 6.44 4.40
CA SER A 179 -2.66 5.04 4.09
C SER A 179 -3.78 4.91 3.05
N GLN A 180 -4.64 5.91 2.92
CA GLN A 180 -5.77 5.88 1.97
C GLN A 180 -5.38 6.23 0.53
N GLY A 181 -4.23 6.88 0.28
CA GLY A 181 -3.86 7.32 -1.08
C GLY A 181 -3.79 6.19 -2.10
N HIS A 182 -3.17 5.05 -1.73
CA HIS A 182 -3.12 3.87 -2.59
C HIS A 182 -4.52 3.26 -2.82
N LYS A 183 -5.35 3.24 -1.78
CA LYS A 183 -6.72 2.70 -1.87
C LYS A 183 -7.57 3.52 -2.85
N TRP A 184 -7.50 4.84 -2.78
CA TRP A 184 -8.22 5.74 -3.69
C TRP A 184 -7.76 5.56 -5.13
N SER A 185 -6.46 5.42 -5.35
CA SER A 185 -5.91 5.17 -6.69
C SER A 185 -6.43 3.86 -7.29
N LYS A 186 -6.48 2.78 -6.50
CA LYS A 186 -7.01 1.48 -6.94
C LYS A 186 -8.51 1.57 -7.27
N MET A 187 -9.30 2.17 -6.38
CA MET A 187 -10.74 2.35 -6.58
C MET A 187 -11.06 3.22 -7.80
N LEU A 188 -10.34 4.32 -8.00
CA LEU A 188 -10.51 5.19 -9.16
C LEU A 188 -10.15 4.48 -10.47
N GLN A 189 -9.09 3.67 -10.46
CA GLN A 189 -8.71 2.89 -11.62
C GLN A 189 -9.76 1.85 -11.96
N HIS A 190 -10.27 1.13 -10.95
CA HIS A 190 -11.36 0.18 -11.12
C HIS A 190 -12.61 0.80 -11.75
N GLU A 191 -13.05 1.97 -11.25
CA GLU A 191 -14.17 2.71 -11.84
C GLU A 191 -13.91 3.12 -13.30
N ARG A 192 -12.67 3.52 -13.64
CA ARG A 192 -12.30 3.85 -15.03
C ARG A 192 -12.38 2.64 -15.95
N ASP A 193 -11.88 1.49 -15.48
CA ASP A 193 -11.86 0.24 -16.24
C ASP A 193 -13.29 -0.30 -16.41
N GLN A 194 -14.12 -0.25 -15.37
CA GLN A 194 -15.55 -0.58 -15.46
C GLN A 194 -16.29 0.33 -16.45
N ARG A 195 -16.06 1.65 -16.39
CA ARG A 195 -16.68 2.60 -17.34
C ARG A 195 -16.27 2.27 -18.77
N GLN A 196 -14.99 2.01 -19.02
CA GLN A 196 -14.50 1.64 -20.34
C GLN A 196 -15.15 0.35 -20.84
N HIS A 197 -15.24 -0.68 -19.99
CA HIS A 197 -15.88 -1.93 -20.34
C HIS A 197 -17.37 -1.76 -20.70
N LEU A 198 -18.10 -0.95 -19.92
CA LEU A 198 -19.50 -0.63 -20.21
C LEU A 198 -19.64 0.15 -21.53
N GLU A 199 -18.74 1.08 -21.83
CA GLU A 199 -18.71 1.80 -23.10
C GLU A 199 -18.52 0.86 -24.29
N GLU A 200 -17.59 -0.10 -24.20
CA GLU A 200 -17.38 -1.12 -25.22
C GLU A 200 -18.60 -2.02 -25.41
N MET A 201 -19.24 -2.43 -24.31
CA MET A 201 -20.45 -3.26 -24.34
C MET A 201 -21.63 -2.53 -25.00
N VAL A 202 -21.83 -1.25 -24.68
CA VAL A 202 -22.85 -0.40 -25.32
C VAL A 202 -22.57 -0.24 -26.80
N GLU A 203 -21.32 -0.04 -27.21
CA GLU A 203 -20.96 0.06 -28.62
C GLU A 203 -21.22 -1.25 -29.38
N GLN A 204 -20.90 -2.40 -28.78
CA GLN A 204 -21.20 -3.72 -29.35
C GLN A 204 -22.71 -3.93 -29.50
N LEU A 205 -23.51 -3.58 -28.48
CA LEU A 205 -24.97 -3.65 -28.54
C LEU A 205 -25.53 -2.76 -29.65
N ALA A 206 -25.03 -1.53 -29.80
CA ALA A 206 -25.44 -0.62 -30.87
C ALA A 206 -25.11 -1.18 -32.27
N ARG A 207 -23.94 -1.80 -32.45
CA ARG A 207 -23.55 -2.47 -33.70
C ARG A 207 -24.45 -3.66 -34.01
N GLN A 208 -24.75 -4.49 -33.01
CA GLN A 208 -25.67 -5.62 -33.15
C GLN A 208 -27.08 -5.16 -33.52
N HIS A 209 -27.58 -4.12 -32.87
CA HIS A 209 -28.88 -3.53 -33.18
C HIS A 209 -28.94 -3.05 -34.64
N SER A 210 -27.94 -2.27 -35.07
CA SER A 210 -27.84 -1.79 -36.45
C SER A 210 -27.82 -2.92 -37.48
N HIS A 211 -27.12 -4.02 -37.17
CA HIS A 211 -27.06 -5.20 -38.03
C HIS A 211 -28.43 -5.88 -38.16
N LEU A 212 -29.13 -6.06 -37.03
CA LEU A 212 -30.47 -6.64 -37.00
C LEU A 212 -31.49 -5.77 -37.74
N GLU A 213 -31.44 -4.45 -37.59
CA GLU A 213 -32.30 -3.52 -38.34
C GLU A 213 -32.10 -3.63 -39.85
N GLN A 214 -30.83 -3.69 -40.30
CA GLN A 214 -30.50 -3.88 -41.72
C GLN A 214 -31.00 -5.22 -42.26
N ALA A 215 -30.82 -6.31 -41.50
CA ALA A 215 -31.33 -7.63 -41.86
C ALA A 215 -32.86 -7.61 -41.99
N ALA A 216 -33.57 -6.99 -41.04
CA ALA A 216 -35.01 -6.84 -41.08
C ALA A 216 -35.49 -6.01 -42.30
N HIS A 217 -34.78 -4.94 -42.66
CA HIS A 217 -35.09 -4.14 -43.84
C HIS A 217 -34.93 -4.91 -45.15
N ARG A 218 -33.91 -5.77 -45.27
CA ARG A 218 -33.70 -6.63 -46.45
C ARG A 218 -34.79 -7.67 -46.64
N HIS A 219 -35.40 -8.14 -45.54
CA HIS A 219 -36.47 -9.13 -45.57
C HIS A 219 -37.87 -8.52 -45.69
N ARG A 220 -38.00 -7.19 -45.77
CA ARG A 220 -39.28 -6.51 -45.98
C ARG A 220 -39.65 -6.58 -47.46
N PRO A 221 -40.73 -7.28 -47.86
CA PRO A 221 -41.11 -7.38 -49.27
C PRO A 221 -41.56 -6.00 -49.78
N SER A 222 -41.07 -5.57 -50.96
CA SER A 222 -41.58 -4.36 -51.60
C SER A 222 -43.02 -4.59 -52.01
N LYS A 223 -43.92 -3.73 -51.53
CA LYS A 223 -45.27 -3.62 -52.09
C LYS A 223 -45.21 -3.00 -53.47
#